data_AF-A0A7S3I6J7-F1
#
_entry.id   AF-A0A7S3I6J7-F1
#
_cell.length_a   1.000
_cell.length_b   1.000
_cell.length_c   1.000
_cell.angle_alpha   90.00
_cell.angle_beta   90.00
_cell.angle_gamma   90.00
#
_symmetry.space_group_name_H-M   'P 1'
#
loop_
_entity.id
_entity.type
_entity.pdbx_description
1 polymer ?
#
loop_
_entity_poly.entity_id
_entity_poly.type
_entity_poly.pdbx_seq_one_letter_code
_entity_poly.pdbx_strand_id
1 'polypeptide(L)'
;SVPINDLRSHYSAVILAYGAASDRELGLDGENTIQGVLPSRRIVEYYNGSLDMDLTPIEFNPEEHEHIGIVGNGNIACDIARMFLKDPSLFKSSDTPANVMSALQRSKVNTVQMIGRRGITQAAFSTKEIRELASLDNLKTYMVLPEVQDSMTEASRTETLDRAIGRRTKFLTDSFDLIEHGEHYEDVMSRKNEKKLILRWLRSPTALHSEGNRISGATLQKMSLEGDAKLQRAVPSTEADEDTLRDYKCDVLVK
;
A
#
# COMPACT_ATOMS: atom_id res chain seq x y z
N SER A 1 -3.19 -28.56 19.50
CA SER A 1 -1.80 -28.13 19.23
C SER A 1 -0.86 -29.08 19.97
N VAL A 2 0.36 -29.28 19.45
CA VAL A 2 1.40 -30.10 20.11
C VAL A 2 2.48 -29.17 20.68
N PRO A 3 2.83 -29.24 21.97
CA PRO A 3 3.91 -28.45 22.55
C PRO A 3 5.27 -28.69 21.90
N ILE A 4 6.09 -27.64 21.75
CA ILE A 4 7.46 -27.77 21.21
C ILE A 4 8.32 -28.72 22.05
N ASN A 5 8.11 -28.76 23.37
CA ASN A 5 8.85 -29.67 24.25
C ASN A 5 8.58 -31.14 23.93
N ASP A 6 7.34 -31.48 23.56
CA ASP A 6 7.00 -32.84 23.17
C ASP A 6 7.70 -33.19 21.85
N LEU A 7 7.74 -32.27 20.89
CA LEU A 7 8.51 -32.46 19.65
C LEU A 7 10.00 -32.67 19.94
N ARG A 8 10.60 -31.87 20.83
CA ARG A 8 12.02 -32.00 21.18
C ARG A 8 12.35 -33.32 21.87
N SER A 9 11.39 -33.93 22.57
CA SER A 9 11.59 -35.22 23.22
C SER A 9 11.52 -36.42 22.26
N HIS A 10 10.90 -36.26 21.08
CA HIS A 10 10.70 -37.33 20.09
C HIS A 10 11.58 -37.21 18.85
N TYR A 11 12.22 -36.07 18.60
CA TYR A 11 13.00 -35.81 17.39
C TYR A 11 14.39 -35.27 17.71
N SER A 12 15.39 -35.71 16.94
CA SER A 12 16.79 -35.26 17.08
C SER A 12 17.00 -33.78 16.77
N ALA A 13 16.13 -33.17 15.96
CA ALA A 13 16.12 -31.75 15.65
C ALA A 13 14.70 -31.29 15.34
N VAL A 14 14.39 -30.03 15.68
CA VAL A 14 13.11 -29.37 15.37
C VAL A 14 13.42 -28.09 14.59
N ILE A 15 12.89 -27.99 13.37
CA ILE A 15 13.01 -26.80 12.52
C ILE A 15 11.69 -26.05 12.56
N LEU A 16 11.70 -24.82 13.07
CA LEU A 16 10.54 -23.94 13.09
C LEU A 16 10.47 -23.16 11.78
N ALA A 17 9.52 -23.52 10.92
CA ALA A 17 9.31 -22.91 9.60
C ALA A 17 7.86 -22.40 9.41
N TYR A 18 7.22 -21.94 10.48
CA TYR A 18 5.81 -21.49 10.48
C TYR A 18 5.61 -20.04 9.98
N GLY A 19 6.67 -19.39 9.49
CA GLY A 19 6.62 -18.04 8.95
C GLY A 19 6.32 -16.96 9.99
N ALA A 20 5.77 -15.83 9.53
CA ALA A 20 5.32 -14.72 10.37
C ALA A 20 3.79 -14.63 10.30
N ALA A 21 3.11 -15.01 11.38
CA ALA A 21 1.65 -15.08 11.43
C ALA A 21 0.97 -13.78 11.90
N SER A 22 1.72 -12.86 12.51
CA SER A 22 1.19 -11.60 13.06
C SER A 22 1.34 -10.45 12.07
N ASP A 23 0.25 -9.74 11.84
CA ASP A 23 0.23 -8.48 11.12
C ASP A 23 0.85 -7.36 11.98
N ARG A 24 1.48 -6.36 11.35
CA ARG A 24 2.00 -5.20 12.07
C ARG A 24 0.86 -4.20 12.32
N GLU A 25 0.71 -3.77 13.55
CA GLU A 25 -0.25 -2.72 13.90
C GLU A 25 0.32 -1.32 13.60
N LEU A 26 -0.58 -0.41 13.22
CA LEU A 26 -0.31 1.03 13.10
C LEU A 26 -0.22 1.68 14.48
N GLY A 27 -0.93 1.14 15.47
CA GLY A 27 -1.04 1.69 16.82
C GLY A 27 -1.97 2.90 16.88
N LEU A 28 -2.98 2.94 16.01
CA LEU A 28 -3.92 4.07 15.91
C LEU A 28 -5.26 3.73 16.56
N ASP A 29 -5.89 4.75 17.15
CA ASP A 29 -7.23 4.60 17.70
C ASP A 29 -8.22 4.19 16.61
N GLY A 30 -9.05 3.18 16.91
CA GLY A 30 -10.04 2.64 15.98
C GLY A 30 -9.52 1.61 14.97
N GLU A 31 -8.21 1.34 14.94
CA GLU A 31 -7.58 0.44 13.95
C GLU A 31 -8.19 -0.96 13.87
N ASN A 32 -8.65 -1.51 15.00
CA ASN A 32 -9.22 -2.85 15.09
C ASN A 32 -10.76 -2.84 15.26
N THR A 33 -11.39 -1.67 15.26
CA THR A 33 -12.85 -1.53 15.51
C THR A 33 -13.61 -0.88 14.35
N ILE A 34 -12.95 -0.01 13.57
CA ILE A 34 -13.53 0.64 12.40
C ILE A 34 -13.55 -0.34 11.22
N GLN A 35 -14.72 -0.54 10.61
CA GLN A 35 -14.88 -1.37 9.43
C GLN A 35 -14.16 -0.77 8.21
N GLY A 36 -13.51 -1.62 7.43
CA GLY A 36 -12.69 -1.21 6.27
C GLY A 36 -11.24 -0.87 6.61
N VAL A 37 -10.82 -0.98 7.88
CA VAL A 37 -9.40 -0.99 8.25
C VAL A 37 -8.94 -2.45 8.30
N LEU A 38 -8.10 -2.87 7.35
CA LEU A 38 -7.82 -4.29 7.12
C LEU A 38 -6.31 -4.55 7.06
N PRO A 39 -5.81 -5.62 7.71
CA PRO A 39 -4.46 -6.10 7.44
C PRO A 39 -4.28 -6.53 5.99
N SER A 40 -3.13 -6.26 5.40
CA SER A 40 -2.77 -6.68 4.04
C SER A 40 -2.95 -8.19 3.85
N ARG A 41 -2.56 -8.98 4.85
CA ARG A 41 -2.72 -10.44 4.83
C ARG A 41 -4.17 -10.88 4.64
N ARG A 42 -5.13 -10.19 5.25
CA ARG A 42 -6.57 -10.51 5.08
C ARG A 42 -7.02 -10.30 3.64
N ILE A 43 -6.56 -9.22 2.98
CA ILE A 43 -6.84 -8.99 1.56
C ILE A 43 -6.18 -10.06 0.68
N VAL A 44 -4.94 -10.44 1.00
CA VAL A 44 -4.21 -11.51 0.30
C VAL A 44 -4.91 -12.85 0.43
N GLU A 45 -5.32 -13.21 1.64
CA GLU A 45 -6.06 -14.45 1.94
C GLU A 45 -7.42 -14.47 1.25
N TYR A 46 -8.11 -13.33 1.18
CA TYR A 46 -9.37 -13.18 0.46
C TYR A 46 -9.24 -13.60 -1.00
N TYR A 47 -8.30 -12.99 -1.74
CA TYR A 47 -8.19 -13.28 -3.16
C TYR A 47 -7.51 -14.62 -3.48
N ASN A 48 -6.78 -15.21 -2.51
CA ASN A 48 -6.23 -16.56 -2.63
C ASN A 48 -7.20 -17.65 -2.18
N GLY A 49 -8.37 -17.30 -1.64
CA GLY A 49 -9.37 -18.28 -1.20
C GLY A 49 -8.95 -19.12 -0.01
N SER A 50 -8.23 -18.53 0.96
CA SER A 50 -7.84 -19.24 2.18
C SER A 50 -9.07 -19.79 2.91
N LEU A 51 -9.02 -21.07 3.29
CA LEU A 51 -10.09 -21.75 4.03
C LEU A 51 -10.12 -21.37 5.52
N ASP A 52 -9.05 -20.76 6.02
CA ASP A 52 -8.94 -20.29 7.41
C ASP A 52 -9.66 -18.95 7.66
N MET A 53 -10.51 -18.53 6.72
CA MET A 53 -11.12 -17.20 6.71
C MET A 53 -12.61 -17.22 6.99
N ASP A 54 -12.98 -16.51 8.06
CA ASP A 54 -14.19 -15.69 8.14
C ASP A 54 -13.77 -14.25 7.78
N LEU A 55 -13.74 -13.92 6.48
CA LEU A 55 -14.01 -12.53 6.10
C LEU A 55 -15.47 -12.47 5.72
N THR A 56 -16.25 -11.77 6.54
CA THR A 56 -17.64 -11.56 6.20
C THR A 56 -17.71 -10.56 5.03
N PRO A 57 -18.66 -10.69 4.09
CA PRO A 57 -18.87 -9.69 3.03
C PRO A 57 -19.04 -8.25 3.54
N ILE A 58 -19.33 -8.08 4.84
CA ILE A 58 -19.49 -6.81 5.56
C ILE A 58 -18.15 -6.09 5.76
N GLU A 59 -17.01 -6.79 5.75
CA GLU A 59 -15.70 -6.20 6.07
C GLU A 59 -14.98 -5.65 4.84
N PHE A 60 -15.24 -6.18 3.64
CA PHE A 60 -14.66 -5.71 2.38
C PHE A 60 -15.56 -6.06 1.18
N ASN A 61 -16.13 -5.04 0.53
CA ASN A 61 -16.94 -5.22 -0.68
C ASN A 61 -16.41 -4.32 -1.82
N PRO A 62 -15.63 -4.84 -2.77
CA PRO A 62 -15.07 -4.02 -3.85
C PRO A 62 -16.15 -3.39 -4.76
N GLU A 63 -17.41 -3.84 -4.71
CA GLU A 63 -18.54 -3.25 -5.46
C GLU A 63 -19.06 -1.93 -4.86
N GLU A 64 -18.68 -1.62 -3.63
CA GLU A 64 -19.08 -0.44 -2.86
C GLU A 64 -17.92 0.53 -2.60
N HIS A 65 -16.72 0.23 -3.10
CA HIS A 65 -15.51 0.97 -2.81
C HIS A 65 -14.89 1.50 -4.10
N GLU A 66 -14.49 2.76 -4.11
CA GLU A 66 -13.81 3.40 -5.23
C GLU A 66 -12.33 3.65 -4.93
N HIS A 67 -12.01 3.89 -3.65
CA HIS A 67 -10.70 4.33 -3.18
C HIS A 67 -10.12 3.39 -2.12
N ILE A 68 -8.98 2.78 -2.41
CA ILE A 68 -8.22 1.98 -1.44
C ILE A 68 -6.92 2.72 -1.08
N GLY A 69 -6.71 2.99 0.20
CA GLY A 69 -5.41 3.39 0.74
C GLY A 69 -4.64 2.17 1.22
N ILE A 70 -3.36 2.05 0.87
CA ILE A 70 -2.48 0.98 1.34
C ILE A 70 -1.29 1.61 2.06
N VAL A 71 -1.12 1.32 3.35
CA VAL A 71 0.03 1.79 4.13
C VAL A 71 1.22 0.88 3.84
N GLY A 72 2.17 1.38 3.07
CA GLY A 72 3.41 0.69 2.73
C GLY A 72 3.70 0.63 1.23
N ASN A 73 4.97 0.79 0.89
CA ASN A 73 5.47 0.72 -0.50
C ASN A 73 6.31 -0.55 -0.70
N GLY A 74 5.70 -1.72 -0.48
CA GLY A 74 6.31 -3.05 -0.63
C GLY A 74 5.64 -3.90 -1.73
N ASN A 75 6.17 -5.11 -1.99
CA ASN A 75 5.61 -6.00 -3.01
C ASN A 75 4.16 -6.41 -2.72
N ILE A 76 3.81 -6.68 -1.45
CA ILE A 76 2.42 -7.01 -1.07
C ILE A 76 1.46 -5.89 -1.45
N ALA A 77 1.86 -4.63 -1.24
CA ALA A 77 1.06 -3.48 -1.67
C ALA A 77 0.91 -3.43 -3.20
N CYS A 78 1.96 -3.76 -3.96
CA CYS A 78 1.85 -3.91 -5.41
C CYS A 78 0.90 -5.04 -5.81
N ASP A 79 0.91 -6.17 -5.13
CA ASP A 79 0.04 -7.32 -5.40
C ASP A 79 -1.43 -6.97 -5.16
N ILE A 80 -1.72 -6.33 -4.03
CA ILE A 80 -3.06 -5.83 -3.69
C ILE A 80 -3.51 -4.79 -4.72
N ALA A 81 -2.67 -3.81 -5.05
CA ALA A 81 -2.99 -2.82 -6.08
C ALA A 81 -3.29 -3.48 -7.43
N ARG A 82 -2.49 -4.47 -7.83
CA ARG A 82 -2.66 -5.21 -9.09
C ARG A 82 -3.99 -5.96 -9.10
N MET A 83 -4.39 -6.56 -7.97
CA MET A 83 -5.65 -7.31 -7.87
C MET A 83 -6.87 -6.45 -8.20
N PHE A 84 -6.90 -5.20 -7.74
CA PHE A 84 -8.06 -4.30 -7.95
C PHE A 84 -7.96 -3.44 -9.21
N LEU A 85 -6.75 -3.09 -9.64
CA LEU A 85 -6.56 -2.19 -10.78
C LEU A 85 -6.47 -2.92 -12.12
N LYS A 86 -5.97 -4.15 -12.17
CA LYS A 86 -5.90 -4.92 -13.42
C LYS A 86 -7.30 -5.25 -13.94
N ASP A 87 -7.44 -5.36 -15.26
CA ASP A 87 -8.70 -5.84 -15.87
C ASP A 87 -9.01 -7.27 -15.38
N PRO A 88 -10.17 -7.50 -14.73
CA PRO A 88 -10.63 -8.82 -14.30
C PRO A 88 -10.58 -9.88 -15.42
N SER A 89 -10.76 -9.49 -16.68
CA SER A 89 -10.73 -10.40 -17.84
C SER A 89 -9.36 -11.07 -18.05
N LEU A 90 -8.28 -10.43 -17.57
CA LEU A 90 -6.90 -10.89 -17.66
C LEU A 90 -6.48 -11.83 -16.52
N PHE A 91 -7.40 -12.15 -15.60
CA PHE A 91 -7.21 -13.15 -14.54
C PHE A 91 -7.80 -14.52 -14.91
N LYS A 92 -8.33 -14.71 -16.14
CA LYS A 92 -8.96 -15.98 -16.57
C LYS A 92 -8.05 -17.22 -16.45
N SER A 93 -6.74 -17.04 -16.34
CA SER A 93 -5.76 -18.11 -16.12
C SER A 93 -5.21 -18.19 -14.69
N SER A 94 -5.73 -17.40 -13.74
CA SER A 94 -5.32 -17.51 -12.32
C SER A 94 -6.16 -18.54 -11.58
N ASP A 95 -5.63 -18.96 -10.43
CA ASP A 95 -6.26 -19.82 -9.43
C ASP A 95 -7.19 -19.05 -8.46
N THR A 96 -7.50 -17.79 -8.78
CA THR A 96 -8.38 -16.93 -7.97
C THR A 96 -9.79 -17.52 -7.89
N PRO A 97 -10.40 -17.62 -6.69
CA PRO A 97 -11.74 -18.18 -6.52
C PRO A 97 -12.82 -17.50 -7.38
N ALA A 98 -13.80 -18.28 -7.87
CA ALA A 98 -14.83 -17.77 -8.77
C ALA A 98 -15.70 -16.65 -8.15
N ASN A 99 -15.96 -16.71 -6.84
CA ASN A 99 -16.68 -15.66 -6.11
C ASN A 99 -15.88 -14.35 -6.06
N VAL A 100 -14.55 -14.43 -5.82
CA VAL A 100 -13.66 -13.27 -5.84
C VAL A 100 -13.61 -12.68 -7.25
N MET A 101 -13.43 -13.51 -8.28
CA MET A 101 -13.43 -13.07 -9.67
C MET A 101 -14.73 -12.36 -10.06
N SER A 102 -15.87 -12.89 -9.60
CA SER A 102 -17.18 -12.26 -9.82
C SER A 102 -17.28 -10.89 -9.15
N ALA A 103 -16.76 -10.76 -7.92
CA ALA A 103 -16.72 -9.47 -7.21
C ALA A 103 -15.76 -8.48 -7.89
N LEU A 104 -14.58 -8.92 -8.35
CA LEU A 104 -13.63 -8.08 -9.08
C LEU A 104 -14.20 -7.56 -10.41
N GLN A 105 -15.00 -8.37 -11.12
CA GLN A 105 -15.72 -7.94 -12.33
C GLN A 105 -16.74 -6.83 -12.08
N ARG A 106 -17.31 -6.77 -10.87
CA ARG A 106 -18.26 -5.73 -10.45
C ARG A 106 -17.62 -4.63 -9.59
N SER A 107 -16.30 -4.72 -9.38
CA SER A 107 -15.55 -3.77 -8.56
C SER A 107 -15.68 -2.36 -9.11
N LYS A 108 -15.91 -1.40 -8.21
CA LYS A 108 -15.87 0.04 -8.52
C LYS A 108 -14.52 0.68 -8.21
N VAL A 109 -13.59 -0.11 -7.66
CA VAL A 109 -12.26 0.38 -7.28
C VAL A 109 -11.57 0.91 -8.52
N ASN A 110 -11.34 2.22 -8.50
CA ASN A 110 -10.68 2.93 -9.58
C ASN A 110 -9.41 3.62 -9.08
N THR A 111 -9.25 3.84 -7.79
CA THR A 111 -8.07 4.52 -7.25
C THR A 111 -7.44 3.70 -6.13
N VAL A 112 -6.15 3.40 -6.27
CA VAL A 112 -5.32 2.83 -5.19
C VAL A 112 -4.19 3.79 -4.87
N GLN A 113 -4.02 4.15 -3.60
CA GLN A 113 -2.89 4.94 -3.13
C GLN A 113 -1.99 4.11 -2.24
N MET A 114 -0.70 4.03 -2.58
CA MET A 114 0.30 3.38 -1.75
C MET A 114 1.06 4.44 -0.96
N ILE A 115 0.99 4.37 0.37
CA ILE A 115 1.42 5.43 1.30
C ILE A 115 2.69 4.99 2.01
N GLY A 116 3.81 5.55 1.59
CA GLY A 116 5.12 5.29 2.17
C GLY A 116 5.55 6.38 3.14
N ARG A 117 5.90 6.00 4.38
CA ARG A 117 6.49 6.94 5.36
C ARG A 117 7.90 7.42 5.00
N ARG A 118 8.60 6.74 4.10
CA ARG A 118 9.95 7.08 3.62
C ARG A 118 9.91 7.54 2.16
N GLY A 119 11.06 7.88 1.62
CA GLY A 119 11.25 8.36 0.26
C GLY A 119 11.22 7.29 -0.83
N ILE A 120 11.29 7.80 -2.06
CA ILE A 120 11.27 7.01 -3.30
C ILE A 120 12.40 5.97 -3.36
N THR A 121 13.58 6.30 -2.85
CA THR A 121 14.76 5.41 -2.85
C THR A 121 14.60 4.26 -1.87
N GLN A 122 13.85 4.46 -0.78
CA GLN A 122 13.62 3.45 0.27
C GLN A 122 12.40 2.55 0.02
N ALA A 123 11.75 2.66 -1.15
CA ALA A 123 10.69 1.73 -1.56
C ALA A 123 11.16 0.27 -1.44
N ALA A 124 10.33 -0.57 -0.82
CA ALA A 124 10.64 -1.98 -0.58
C ALA A 124 10.18 -2.88 -1.74
N PHE A 125 9.32 -2.39 -2.63
CA PHE A 125 8.96 -3.13 -3.82
C PHE A 125 10.15 -3.31 -4.78
N SER A 126 10.15 -4.42 -5.50
CA SER A 126 11.12 -4.69 -6.55
C SER A 126 10.79 -3.92 -7.82
N THR A 127 11.79 -3.69 -8.69
CA THR A 127 11.55 -3.07 -10.00
C THR A 127 10.62 -3.90 -10.89
N LYS A 128 10.59 -5.22 -10.72
CA LYS A 128 9.71 -6.12 -11.48
C LYS A 128 8.25 -5.83 -11.15
N GLU A 129 7.89 -5.87 -9.87
CA GLU A 129 6.50 -5.74 -9.42
C GLU A 129 5.89 -4.38 -9.82
N ILE A 130 6.64 -3.28 -9.63
CA ILE A 130 6.13 -1.96 -9.98
C ILE A 130 6.07 -1.73 -11.50
N ARG A 131 6.94 -2.38 -12.28
CA ARG A 131 6.90 -2.31 -13.74
C ARG A 131 5.67 -3.01 -14.30
N GLU A 132 5.30 -4.15 -13.72
CA GLU A 132 4.08 -4.84 -14.13
C GLU A 132 2.84 -3.95 -13.93
N LEU A 133 2.74 -3.26 -12.79
CA LEU A 133 1.68 -2.27 -12.55
C LEU A 133 1.70 -1.14 -13.59
N ALA A 134 2.87 -0.51 -13.81
CA ALA A 134 3.00 0.57 -14.76
C ALA A 134 2.75 0.16 -16.23
N SER A 135 2.81 -1.14 -16.53
CA SER A 135 2.50 -1.69 -17.85
C SER A 135 1.03 -2.09 -18.04
N LEU A 136 0.18 -1.93 -17.03
CA LEU A 136 -1.24 -2.25 -17.14
C LEU A 136 -1.94 -1.28 -18.09
N ASP A 137 -2.65 -1.84 -19.07
CA ASP A 137 -3.49 -1.06 -19.98
C ASP A 137 -4.56 -0.28 -19.19
N ASN A 138 -4.79 0.97 -19.61
CA ASN A 138 -5.78 1.86 -19.01
C ASN A 138 -5.57 2.19 -17.51
N LEU A 139 -4.37 1.94 -16.97
CA LEU A 139 -3.97 2.44 -15.66
C LEU A 139 -3.13 3.71 -15.80
N LYS A 140 -3.51 4.77 -15.08
CA LYS A 140 -2.71 5.98 -14.91
C LYS A 140 -1.90 5.88 -13.62
N THR A 141 -0.63 6.27 -13.70
CA THR A 141 0.33 6.13 -12.60
C THR A 141 0.85 7.51 -12.20
N TYR A 142 0.72 7.85 -10.92
CA TYR A 142 1.07 9.18 -10.41
C TYR A 142 2.01 9.11 -9.21
N MET A 143 2.82 10.16 -9.06
CA MET A 143 3.51 10.51 -7.82
C MET A 143 3.31 11.99 -7.51
N VAL A 144 3.41 12.38 -6.25
CA VAL A 144 3.32 13.80 -5.84
C VAL A 144 4.72 14.41 -5.90
N LEU A 145 4.91 15.44 -6.73
CA LEU A 145 6.23 16.01 -7.03
C LEU A 145 6.94 16.57 -5.78
N PRO A 146 6.30 17.39 -4.92
CA PRO A 146 6.92 17.83 -3.68
C PRO A 146 7.42 16.67 -2.80
N GLU A 147 6.62 15.61 -2.67
CA GLU A 147 7.00 14.42 -1.87
C GLU A 147 8.22 13.69 -2.47
N VAL A 148 8.30 13.61 -3.80
CA VAL A 148 9.46 13.03 -4.49
C VAL A 148 10.70 13.90 -4.27
N GLN A 149 10.59 15.21 -4.45
CA GLN A 149 11.68 16.18 -4.31
C GLN A 149 12.24 16.20 -2.88
N ASP A 150 11.37 16.35 -1.89
CA ASP A 150 11.72 16.38 -0.46
C ASP A 150 12.40 15.07 -0.02
N SER A 151 12.06 13.95 -0.66
CA SER A 151 12.64 12.66 -0.33
C SER A 151 14.05 12.42 -0.91
N MET A 152 14.48 13.25 -1.86
CA MET A 152 15.78 13.15 -2.54
C MET A 152 16.87 13.96 -1.83
N THR A 153 17.10 13.63 -0.54
CA THR A 153 18.21 14.11 0.29
C THR A 153 19.58 13.70 -0.29
N GLU A 154 20.67 14.27 0.21
CA GLU A 154 22.02 13.86 -0.19
C GLU A 154 22.30 12.38 0.11
N ALA A 155 21.82 11.89 1.26
CA ALA A 155 21.90 10.47 1.62
C ALA A 155 21.07 9.61 0.65
N SER A 156 19.87 10.04 0.24
CA SER A 156 19.06 9.34 -0.77
C SER A 156 19.73 9.32 -2.14
N ARG A 157 20.39 10.42 -2.55
CA ARG A 157 21.18 10.45 -3.80
C ARG A 157 22.34 9.46 -3.74
N THR A 158 23.02 9.38 -2.60
CA THR A 158 24.06 8.37 -2.37
C THR A 158 23.51 6.95 -2.43
N GLU A 159 22.31 6.68 -1.91
CA GLU A 159 21.66 5.37 -2.04
C GLU A 159 21.39 4.98 -3.50
N THR A 160 21.11 5.95 -4.38
CA THR A 160 20.87 5.67 -5.81
C THR A 160 22.11 5.18 -6.58
N LEU A 161 23.31 5.31 -5.99
CA LEU A 161 24.53 4.71 -6.53
C LEU A 161 24.48 3.17 -6.47
N ASP A 162 23.69 2.60 -5.57
CA ASP A 162 23.34 1.19 -5.64
C ASP A 162 22.53 0.91 -6.92
N ARG A 163 22.99 -0.07 -7.71
CA ARG A 163 22.42 -0.35 -9.02
C ARG A 163 20.94 -0.71 -8.97
N ALA A 164 20.49 -1.44 -7.95
CA ALA A 164 19.09 -1.85 -7.84
C ALA A 164 18.21 -0.67 -7.46
N ILE A 165 18.65 0.13 -6.47
CA ILE A 165 17.94 1.34 -6.04
C ILE A 165 17.89 2.36 -7.17
N GLY A 166 19.02 2.71 -7.78
CA GLY A 166 19.10 3.69 -8.85
C GLY A 166 18.24 3.33 -10.07
N ARG A 167 18.22 2.05 -10.48
CA ARG A 167 17.36 1.58 -11.58
C ARG A 167 15.87 1.71 -11.24
N ARG A 168 15.47 1.37 -10.02
CA ARG A 168 14.07 1.50 -9.58
C ARG A 168 13.66 2.97 -9.52
N THR A 169 14.46 3.82 -8.88
CA THR A 169 14.19 5.26 -8.77
C THR A 169 14.08 5.89 -10.15
N LYS A 170 15.03 5.61 -11.04
CA LYS A 170 14.99 6.11 -12.42
C LYS A 170 13.74 5.63 -13.17
N PHE A 171 13.39 4.35 -13.05
CA PHE A 171 12.18 3.83 -13.68
C PHE A 171 10.92 4.57 -13.22
N LEU A 172 10.79 4.81 -11.91
CA LEU A 172 9.66 5.56 -11.35
C LEU A 172 9.61 6.98 -11.90
N THR A 173 10.72 7.71 -11.87
CA THR A 173 10.77 9.10 -12.36
C THR A 173 10.56 9.21 -13.86
N ASP A 174 10.94 8.19 -14.64
CA ASP A 174 10.77 8.17 -16.09
C ASP A 174 9.36 7.73 -16.52
N SER A 175 8.63 6.97 -15.69
CA SER A 175 7.40 6.27 -16.10
C SER A 175 6.12 6.70 -15.37
N PHE A 176 6.22 7.46 -14.28
CA PHE A 176 5.05 7.92 -13.51
C PHE A 176 4.87 9.41 -13.72
N ASP A 177 3.62 9.83 -13.92
CA ASP A 177 3.25 11.24 -14.03
C ASP A 177 3.41 11.93 -12.67
N LEU A 178 3.73 13.22 -12.70
CA LEU A 178 4.00 14.01 -11.50
C LEU A 178 2.86 15.00 -11.23
N ILE A 179 2.30 14.95 -10.02
CA ILE A 179 1.31 15.90 -9.51
C ILE A 179 2.08 17.05 -8.84
N GLU A 180 2.07 18.22 -9.46
CA GLU A 180 2.92 19.35 -9.05
C GLU A 180 2.41 20.08 -7.80
N HIS A 181 1.09 20.31 -7.69
CA HIS A 181 0.46 21.14 -6.66
C HIS A 181 -0.87 20.56 -6.16
N GLY A 182 -1.40 21.12 -5.06
CA GLY A 182 -2.61 20.61 -4.38
C GLY A 182 -3.87 20.61 -5.25
N GLU A 183 -4.09 21.66 -6.05
CA GLU A 183 -5.23 21.72 -6.98
C GLU A 183 -5.16 20.60 -8.04
N HIS A 184 -3.96 20.28 -8.56
CA HIS A 184 -3.76 19.16 -9.46
C HIS A 184 -4.06 17.82 -8.81
N TYR A 185 -3.85 17.68 -7.49
CA TYR A 185 -4.18 16.44 -6.78
C TYR A 185 -5.70 16.22 -6.76
N GLU A 186 -6.48 17.25 -6.42
CA GLU A 186 -7.95 17.17 -6.44
C GLU A 186 -8.49 16.93 -7.86
N ASP A 187 -7.88 17.55 -8.87
CA ASP A 187 -8.21 17.28 -10.28
C ASP A 187 -7.94 15.83 -10.65
N VAL A 188 -6.76 15.29 -10.31
CA VAL A 188 -6.43 13.88 -10.55
C VAL A 188 -7.41 12.97 -9.83
N MET A 189 -7.75 13.26 -8.57
CA MET A 189 -8.70 12.47 -7.79
C MET A 189 -10.12 12.52 -8.39
N SER A 190 -10.57 13.66 -8.87
CA SER A 190 -11.94 13.85 -9.40
C SER A 190 -12.17 13.28 -10.81
N ARG A 191 -11.12 12.99 -11.59
CA ARG A 191 -11.23 12.36 -12.92
C ARG A 191 -11.99 11.03 -12.87
N LYS A 192 -13.18 10.99 -13.44
CA LYS A 192 -14.01 9.78 -13.51
C LYS A 192 -13.56 8.90 -14.70
N ASN A 193 -13.82 7.60 -14.60
CA ASN A 193 -13.53 6.59 -15.62
C ASN A 193 -12.04 6.33 -15.91
N GLU A 194 -11.15 6.74 -15.01
CA GLU A 194 -9.73 6.41 -15.08
C GLU A 194 -9.36 5.55 -13.88
N LYS A 195 -8.66 4.43 -14.13
CA LYS A 195 -7.99 3.70 -13.05
C LYS A 195 -6.68 4.41 -12.73
N LYS A 196 -6.37 4.55 -11.43
CA LYS A 196 -5.26 5.33 -10.92
C LYS A 196 -4.50 4.56 -9.87
N LEU A 197 -3.18 4.54 -10.00
CA LEU A 197 -2.25 4.17 -8.95
C LEU A 197 -1.47 5.42 -8.55
N ILE A 198 -1.55 5.82 -7.28
CA ILE A 198 -0.82 6.98 -6.76
C ILE A 198 0.19 6.49 -5.73
N LEU A 199 1.48 6.75 -5.96
CA LEU A 199 2.52 6.51 -4.96
C LEU A 199 2.75 7.79 -4.15
N ARG A 200 2.50 7.70 -2.85
CA ARG A 200 2.74 8.74 -1.88
C ARG A 200 4.02 8.45 -1.11
N TRP A 201 4.79 9.48 -0.84
CA TRP A 201 6.09 9.41 -0.15
C TRP A 201 6.10 10.35 1.04
N LEU A 202 6.93 10.05 2.03
CA LEU A 202 7.06 10.87 3.23
C LEU A 202 5.71 11.15 3.91
N ARG A 203 4.83 10.14 3.98
CA ARG A 203 3.52 10.22 4.63
C ARG A 203 3.28 9.05 5.56
N SER A 204 2.85 9.34 6.78
CA SER A 204 2.47 8.34 7.78
C SER A 204 1.06 8.64 8.31
N PRO A 205 0.16 7.65 8.41
CA PRO A 205 -1.13 7.87 9.05
C PRO A 205 -0.94 8.13 10.55
N THR A 206 -1.67 9.11 11.09
CA THR A 206 -1.65 9.49 12.51
C THR A 206 -3.02 9.52 13.17
N ALA A 207 -4.09 9.54 12.38
CA ALA A 207 -5.46 9.40 12.86
C ALA A 207 -6.33 8.72 11.79
N LEU A 208 -7.34 7.98 12.22
CA LEU A 208 -8.34 7.36 11.36
C LEU A 208 -9.65 8.12 11.47
N HIS A 209 -10.33 8.32 10.34
CA HIS A 209 -11.63 8.99 10.28
C HIS A 209 -12.71 7.98 9.90
N SER A 210 -13.88 8.08 10.52
CA SER A 210 -15.00 7.19 10.24
C SER A 210 -16.33 7.93 10.13
N GLU A 211 -17.17 7.47 9.22
CA GLU A 211 -18.58 7.83 9.16
C GLU A 211 -19.40 6.66 9.71
N GLY A 212 -20.05 6.86 10.87
CA GLY A 212 -20.62 5.75 11.63
C GLY A 212 -19.52 4.82 12.14
N ASN A 213 -19.54 3.56 11.71
CA ASN A 213 -18.50 2.57 12.06
C ASN A 213 -17.61 2.17 10.87
N ARG A 214 -17.66 2.90 9.74
CA ARG A 214 -16.88 2.58 8.53
C ARG A 214 -15.85 3.67 8.27
N ILE A 215 -14.67 3.28 7.82
CA ILE A 215 -13.62 4.24 7.48
C ILE A 215 -14.07 5.18 6.36
N SER A 216 -13.74 6.45 6.52
CA SER A 216 -13.93 7.49 5.49
C SER A 216 -12.59 8.14 5.09
N GLY A 217 -11.53 7.90 5.87
CA GLY A 217 -10.22 8.46 5.60
C GLY A 217 -9.23 8.29 6.73
N ALA A 218 -8.09 8.96 6.59
CA ALA A 218 -7.07 9.07 7.62
C ALA A 218 -6.38 10.44 7.53
N THR A 219 -5.91 10.97 8.66
CA THR A 219 -4.96 12.09 8.65
C THR A 219 -3.56 11.54 8.37
N LEU A 220 -2.89 12.10 7.37
CA LEU A 220 -1.50 11.78 7.03
C LEU A 220 -0.58 12.89 7.52
N GLN A 221 0.45 12.52 8.26
CA GLN A 221 1.53 13.42 8.66
C GLN A 221 2.68 13.40 7.64
N LYS A 222 3.16 14.58 7.26
CA LYS A 222 4.40 14.77 6.50
C LYS A 222 5.58 14.30 7.33
N MET A 223 6.43 13.50 6.70
CA MET A 223 7.64 12.96 7.29
C MET A 223 8.88 13.61 6.65
N SER A 224 9.99 13.57 7.36
CA SER A 224 11.32 13.93 6.87
C SER A 224 12.27 12.74 7.04
N LEU A 225 13.32 12.67 6.23
CA LEU A 225 14.35 11.65 6.36
C LEU A 225 15.53 12.16 7.17
N GLU A 226 15.96 11.36 8.14
CA GLU A 226 17.17 11.61 8.94
C GLU A 226 18.12 10.41 8.88
N GLY A 227 19.41 10.69 8.99
CA GLY A 227 20.47 9.68 9.09
C GLY A 227 21.26 9.49 7.80
N ASP A 228 22.27 8.63 7.87
CA ASP A 228 23.17 8.34 6.77
C ASP A 228 22.54 7.45 5.70
N ALA A 229 23.13 7.44 4.50
CA ALA A 229 22.71 6.57 3.41
C ALA A 229 22.59 5.11 3.87
N LYS A 230 21.50 4.45 3.49
CA LYS A 230 21.09 3.08 3.89
C LYS A 230 20.64 2.93 5.35
N LEU A 231 20.82 3.94 6.20
CA LEU A 231 20.35 3.97 7.58
C LEU A 231 19.26 5.05 7.81
N GLN A 232 18.78 5.67 6.73
CA GLN A 232 17.76 6.71 6.81
C GLN A 232 16.46 6.20 7.45
N ARG A 233 15.96 6.98 8.41
CA ARG A 233 14.68 6.78 9.11
C ARG A 233 13.74 7.93 8.81
N ALA A 234 12.43 7.64 8.83
CA ALA A 234 11.41 8.66 8.76
C ALA A 234 11.12 9.21 10.15
N VAL A 235 11.11 10.54 10.29
CA VAL A 235 10.68 11.27 11.48
C VAL A 235 9.56 12.24 11.11
N PRO A 236 8.65 12.60 12.01
CA PRO A 236 7.69 13.67 11.75
C PRO A 236 8.40 14.95 11.30
N SER A 237 7.91 15.59 10.25
CA SER A 237 8.45 16.89 9.83
C SER A 237 8.24 17.93 10.92
N THR A 238 9.25 18.76 11.18
CA THR A 238 9.18 19.89 12.11
C THR A 238 8.83 21.21 11.41
N GLU A 239 8.81 21.22 10.08
CA GLU A 239 8.37 22.38 9.30
C GLU A 239 6.87 22.53 9.47
N ALA A 240 6.42 23.65 10.04
CA ALA A 240 5.00 23.97 10.13
C ALA A 240 4.54 24.54 8.78
N ASP A 241 4.18 23.65 7.85
CA ASP A 241 3.54 24.01 6.59
C ASP A 241 2.07 23.52 6.57
N GLU A 242 1.26 24.07 5.67
CA GLU A 242 -0.15 23.64 5.49
C GLU A 242 -0.29 22.18 5.01
N ASP A 243 0.82 21.52 4.67
CA ASP A 243 0.88 20.13 4.20
C ASP A 243 1.37 19.16 5.30
N THR A 244 1.61 19.66 6.51
CA THR A 244 2.18 18.88 7.62
C THR A 244 1.22 17.81 8.10
N LEU A 245 -0.08 18.14 8.13
CA LEU A 245 -1.17 17.21 8.36
C LEU A 245 -2.20 17.41 7.26
N ARG A 246 -2.53 16.34 6.53
CA ARG A 246 -3.59 16.38 5.53
C ARG A 246 -4.52 15.20 5.68
N ASP A 247 -5.81 15.49 5.64
CA ASP A 247 -6.82 14.46 5.57
C ASP A 247 -6.84 13.83 4.18
N TYR A 248 -6.90 12.51 4.17
CA TYR A 248 -6.90 11.67 3.01
C TYR A 248 -8.16 10.81 3.05
N LYS A 249 -8.96 10.85 1.98
CA LYS A 249 -10.18 10.04 1.87
C LYS A 249 -9.89 8.66 1.32
N CYS A 250 -10.45 7.63 1.94
CA CYS A 250 -10.47 6.28 1.42
C CYS A 250 -11.70 5.52 1.92
N ASP A 251 -12.17 4.58 1.11
CA ASP A 251 -13.28 3.69 1.46
C ASP A 251 -12.80 2.46 2.25
N VAL A 252 -11.51 2.13 2.08
CA VAL A 252 -10.80 1.02 2.73
C VAL A 252 -9.36 1.46 2.96
N LEU A 253 -8.83 1.19 4.16
CA LEU A 253 -7.42 1.35 4.49
C LEU A 253 -6.80 -0.01 4.78
N VAL A 254 -5.82 -0.38 3.97
CA VAL A 254 -5.05 -1.61 4.11
C VAL A 254 -3.71 -1.31 4.77
N LYS A 255 -3.31 -2.11 5.77
CA LYS A 255 -2.09 -1.89 6.57
C LYS A 255 -1.12 -3.08 6.57
#